data_AF-A0A8U0PPV0-F1
#
_entry.id   AF-A0A8U0PPV0-F1
#
_cell.length_a   1.000
_cell.length_b   1.000
_cell.length_c   1.000
_cell.angle_alpha   90.00
_cell.angle_beta   90.00
_cell.angle_gamma   90.00
#
_symmetry.space_group_name_H-M   'P 1'
#
loop_
_entity.id
_entity.type
_entity.pdbx_description
1 polymer ?
#
loop_
_entity_poly.entity_id
_entity_poly.type
_entity_poly.pdbx_seq_one_letter_code
_entity_poly.pdbx_strand_id
1 'polypeptide(L)'
;MTAGMQRQNILQTKTSYGWIEIVGCADRSCFDLLCHARATKVQLVAEKPLKEPKVVDIVQFEPNKGAIGKAYKKDAKLAMEYLAVCDECFITEQEMLLNSSGEFTIETEGKTFKLTKDMVSVKRFQKTLHVEEVVPNVIEPSFGIGRVMYSIFEHTFQVREGDEQRTVREASDVTTTDWAVRSLSSSMVFFPSVIMVLKSHLTALSTREGGRD
;
A
#
# COMPACT_ATOMS: atom_id res chain seq x y z
N MET A 1 -2.47 0.39 21.28
CA MET A 1 -2.31 0.50 19.81
C MET A 1 -2.84 1.85 19.37
N THR A 2 -2.02 2.88 19.51
CA THR A 2 -2.31 4.20 18.94
C THR A 2 -2.18 4.06 17.42
N ALA A 3 -3.27 4.32 16.70
CA ALA A 3 -3.23 4.49 15.26
C ALA A 3 -2.11 5.49 14.95
N GLY A 4 -1.08 5.04 14.22
CA GLY A 4 0.00 5.90 13.77
C GLY A 4 -0.64 7.09 13.06
N MET A 5 -0.40 8.29 13.59
CA MET A 5 -0.88 9.53 13.01
C MET A 5 -0.41 9.59 11.56
N GLN A 6 -1.31 9.34 10.61
CA GLN A 6 -1.03 9.42 9.18
C GLN A 6 -0.49 10.82 8.91
N ARG A 7 0.82 10.93 8.67
CA ARG A 7 1.41 12.19 8.25
C ARG A 7 1.03 12.38 6.79
N GLN A 8 0.21 13.38 6.53
CA GLN A 8 -0.21 13.75 5.19
C GLN A 8 0.55 15.02 4.80
N ASN A 9 1.47 14.87 3.86
CA ASN A 9 2.05 16.01 3.17
C ASN A 9 1.17 16.33 1.97
N ILE A 10 1.00 17.61 1.66
CA ILE A 10 0.16 18.05 0.55
C ILE A 10 0.96 18.99 -0.35
N LEU A 11 0.90 18.74 -1.65
CA LEU A 11 1.33 19.69 -2.66
C LEU A 11 0.16 20.61 -2.97
N GLN A 12 0.39 21.91 -2.80
CA GLN A 12 -0.62 22.92 -3.06
C GLN A 12 -0.18 23.87 -4.17
N THR A 13 -1.15 24.43 -4.86
CA THR A 13 -0.95 25.50 -5.83
C THR A 13 -1.90 26.65 -5.52
N LYS A 14 -1.44 27.87 -5.78
CA LYS A 14 -2.20 29.09 -5.52
C LYS A 14 -3.05 29.42 -6.74
N THR A 15 -4.36 29.42 -6.56
CA THR A 15 -5.38 29.73 -7.58
C THR A 15 -6.23 30.91 -7.15
N SER A 16 -7.19 31.33 -7.98
CA SER A 16 -8.20 32.33 -7.66
C SER A 16 -9.08 31.92 -6.49
N TYR A 17 -9.19 30.61 -6.25
CA TYR A 17 -9.88 30.03 -5.09
C TYR A 17 -8.98 29.91 -3.84
N GLY A 18 -7.75 30.42 -3.89
CA GLY A 18 -6.75 30.32 -2.84
C GLY A 18 -5.82 29.12 -3.01
N TRP A 19 -5.23 28.66 -1.92
CA TRP A 19 -4.35 27.49 -1.91
C TRP A 19 -5.18 26.22 -2.00
N ILE A 20 -5.05 25.50 -3.11
CA ILE A 20 -5.75 24.24 -3.32
C ILE A 20 -4.74 23.09 -3.35
N GLU A 21 -5.11 21.97 -2.73
CA GLU A 21 -4.34 20.72 -2.80
C GLU A 21 -4.49 20.09 -4.18
N ILE A 22 -3.37 19.82 -4.84
CA ILE A 22 -3.29 19.14 -6.13
C ILE A 22 -2.72 17.72 -6.04
N VAL A 23 -1.88 17.45 -5.04
CA VAL A 23 -1.36 16.11 -4.75
C VAL A 23 -1.36 15.88 -3.24
N GLY A 24 -2.01 14.81 -2.80
CA GLY A 24 -1.93 14.32 -1.43
C GLY A 24 -0.88 13.22 -1.32
N CYS A 25 0.03 13.30 -0.36
CA CYS A 25 1.03 12.28 -0.09
C CYS A 25 0.80 11.73 1.32
N ALA A 26 0.26 10.52 1.39
CA ALA A 26 -0.08 9.86 2.64
C ALA A 26 0.89 8.72 2.95
N ASP A 27 1.42 8.70 4.17
CA ASP A 27 2.04 7.50 4.73
C ASP A 27 0.96 6.62 5.36
N ARG A 28 0.63 5.50 4.70
CA ARG A 28 -0.35 4.52 5.18
C ARG A 28 0.33 3.36 5.91
N SER A 29 1.66 3.38 5.98
CA SER A 29 2.50 2.37 6.61
C SER A 29 1.99 0.97 6.22
N CYS A 30 1.67 0.11 7.18
CA CYS A 30 1.14 -1.23 6.93
C CYS A 30 -0.37 -1.36 7.18
N PHE A 31 -1.10 -0.25 7.37
CA PHE A 31 -2.48 -0.27 7.87
C PHE A 31 -3.43 -1.08 6.97
N ASP A 32 -3.43 -0.79 5.66
CA ASP A 32 -4.31 -1.45 4.70
C ASP A 32 -4.04 -2.94 4.59
N LEU A 33 -2.76 -3.31 4.47
CA LEU A 33 -2.36 -4.71 4.35
C LEU A 33 -2.74 -5.50 5.60
N LEU A 34 -2.53 -4.95 6.80
CA LEU A 34 -2.92 -5.61 8.05
C LEU A 34 -4.44 -5.72 8.23
N CYS A 35 -5.20 -4.70 7.82
CA CYS A 35 -6.66 -4.75 7.87
C CYS A 35 -7.21 -5.78 6.89
N HIS A 36 -6.73 -5.79 5.64
CA HIS A 36 -7.14 -6.77 4.63
C HIS A 36 -6.70 -8.19 4.99
N ALA A 37 -5.48 -8.37 5.52
CA ALA A 37 -5.01 -9.67 5.95
C ALA A 37 -5.85 -10.24 7.10
N ARG A 38 -6.22 -9.41 8.10
CA ARG A 38 -7.11 -9.82 9.20
C ARG A 38 -8.51 -10.18 8.71
N ALA A 39 -9.07 -9.40 7.79
CA ALA A 39 -10.43 -9.63 7.28
C ALA A 39 -10.51 -10.89 6.40
N THR A 40 -9.54 -11.09 5.52
CA THR A 40 -9.55 -12.19 4.53
C THR A 40 -8.88 -13.46 5.04
N LYS A 41 -8.12 -13.38 6.15
CA LYS A 41 -7.25 -14.45 6.67
C LYS A 41 -6.18 -14.89 5.67
N VAL A 42 -5.86 -14.05 4.69
CA VAL A 42 -4.77 -14.25 3.74
C VAL A 42 -3.60 -13.38 4.17
N GLN A 43 -2.41 -13.97 4.28
CA GLN A 43 -1.21 -13.21 4.62
C GLN A 43 -0.76 -12.36 3.42
N LEU A 44 -0.61 -11.05 3.65
CA LEU A 44 -0.13 -10.07 2.67
C LEU A 44 1.24 -9.55 3.12
N VAL A 45 2.25 -10.41 3.01
CA VAL A 45 3.63 -10.15 3.44
C VAL A 45 4.59 -10.32 2.27
N ALA A 46 5.73 -9.62 2.33
CA ALA A 46 6.84 -9.83 1.42
C ALA A 46 7.94 -10.66 2.11
N GLU A 47 8.52 -11.61 1.40
CA GLU A 47 9.65 -12.39 1.90
C GLU A 47 10.96 -11.76 1.44
N LYS A 48 11.87 -11.52 2.38
CA LYS A 48 13.20 -11.03 2.12
C LYS A 48 14.23 -12.10 2.49
N PRO A 49 15.07 -12.57 1.56
CA PRO A 49 16.12 -13.52 1.90
C PRO A 49 17.14 -12.86 2.83
N LEU A 50 17.51 -13.58 3.89
CA LEU A 50 18.57 -13.16 4.80
C LEU A 50 19.93 -13.45 4.14
N LYS A 51 20.89 -12.52 4.33
CA LYS A 51 22.27 -12.70 3.83
C LYS A 51 22.94 -13.91 4.48
N GLU A 52 22.67 -14.11 5.76
CA GLU A 52 23.14 -15.24 6.53
C GLU A 52 21.95 -15.87 7.27
N PRO A 53 21.83 -17.21 7.27
CA PRO A 53 20.73 -17.88 7.94
C PRO A 53 20.80 -17.66 9.45
N LYS A 54 19.68 -17.19 10.03
CA LYS A 54 19.59 -16.94 11.47
C LYS A 54 19.03 -18.17 12.17
N VAL A 55 19.79 -18.74 13.09
CA VAL A 55 19.29 -19.81 13.98
C VAL A 55 18.55 -19.13 15.13
N VAL A 56 17.26 -19.44 15.28
CA VAL A 56 16.44 -18.94 16.38
C VAL A 56 15.99 -20.14 17.22
N ASP A 57 16.27 -20.08 18.51
CA ASP A 57 15.71 -21.01 19.49
C ASP A 57 14.23 -20.67 19.68
N ILE A 58 13.35 -21.61 19.32
CA ILE A 58 11.90 -21.45 19.47
C ILE A 58 11.43 -22.40 20.56
N VAL A 59 10.76 -21.83 21.57
CA VAL A 59 10.06 -22.56 22.62
C VAL A 59 8.56 -22.43 22.36
N GLN A 60 7.89 -23.54 22.12
CA GLN A 60 6.44 -23.57 21.87
C GLN A 60 5.77 -24.70 22.64
N PHE A 61 4.52 -24.47 23.04
CA PHE A 61 3.65 -25.54 23.51
C PHE A 61 3.28 -26.47 22.34
N GLU A 62 3.40 -27.77 22.56
CA GLU A 62 2.91 -28.83 21.69
C GLU A 62 1.65 -29.45 22.34
N PRO A 63 0.45 -28.93 22.02
CA PRO A 63 -0.82 -29.41 22.57
C PRO A 63 -1.27 -30.72 21.92
N ASN A 64 -1.63 -31.69 22.75
CA ASN A 64 -2.26 -32.94 22.31
C ASN A 64 -3.74 -32.71 21.97
N LYS A 65 -4.00 -32.51 20.67
CA LYS A 65 -5.35 -32.24 20.12
C LYS A 65 -6.38 -33.30 20.54
N GLY A 66 -5.97 -34.57 20.71
CA GLY A 66 -6.85 -35.66 21.10
C GLY A 66 -7.29 -35.57 22.56
N ALA A 67 -6.37 -35.26 23.47
CA ALA A 67 -6.66 -35.15 24.90
C ALA A 67 -7.48 -33.88 25.21
N ILE A 68 -7.06 -32.73 24.66
CA ILE A 68 -7.75 -31.45 24.84
C ILE A 68 -9.14 -31.48 24.21
N GLY A 69 -9.26 -32.08 23.01
CA GLY A 69 -10.55 -32.25 22.33
C GLY A 69 -11.54 -33.13 23.11
N LYS A 70 -11.07 -34.20 23.75
CA LYS A 70 -11.91 -35.06 24.61
C LYS A 70 -12.36 -34.36 25.90
N ALA A 71 -11.47 -33.58 26.52
CA ALA A 71 -11.75 -32.88 27.77
C ALA A 71 -12.69 -31.68 27.58
N TYR A 72 -12.44 -30.83 26.58
CA TYR A 72 -13.08 -29.52 26.45
C TYR A 72 -14.05 -29.38 25.27
N LYS A 73 -14.10 -30.37 24.36
CA LYS A 73 -15.03 -30.43 23.22
C LYS A 73 -15.09 -29.12 22.41
N LYS A 74 -16.16 -28.33 22.58
CA LYS A 74 -16.36 -27.06 21.86
C LYS A 74 -15.38 -25.97 22.29
N ASP A 75 -14.94 -26.01 23.55
CA ASP A 75 -14.03 -25.01 24.11
C ASP A 75 -12.55 -25.35 23.89
N ALA A 76 -12.25 -26.55 23.37
CA ALA A 76 -10.90 -26.97 23.03
C ALA A 76 -10.23 -26.02 22.02
N LYS A 77 -11.00 -25.42 21.11
CA LYS A 77 -10.50 -24.48 20.11
C LYS A 77 -9.93 -23.22 20.75
N LEU A 78 -10.63 -22.67 21.75
CA LEU A 78 -10.20 -21.47 22.47
C LEU A 78 -8.89 -21.71 23.24
N ALA A 79 -8.79 -22.85 23.93
CA ALA A 79 -7.57 -23.23 24.65
C ALA A 79 -6.36 -23.42 23.70
N MET A 80 -6.58 -24.02 22.52
CA MET A 80 -5.51 -24.20 21.52
C MET A 80 -5.06 -22.86 20.91
N GLU A 81 -5.99 -21.96 20.62
CA GLU A 81 -5.67 -20.62 20.11
C GLU A 81 -4.90 -19.81 21.16
N TYR A 82 -5.23 -19.95 22.44
CA TYR A 82 -4.49 -19.30 23.53
C TYR A 82 -3.05 -19.82 23.65
N LEU A 83 -2.87 -21.15 23.69
CA LEU A 83 -1.55 -21.77 23.81
C LEU A 83 -0.60 -21.44 22.65
N ALA A 84 -1.14 -21.09 21.47
CA ALA A 84 -0.34 -20.70 20.31
C ALA A 84 0.20 -19.26 20.38
N VAL A 85 -0.37 -18.41 21.23
CA VAL A 85 -0.04 -16.97 21.31
C VAL A 85 0.79 -16.64 22.57
N CYS A 86 1.01 -17.61 23.45
CA CYS A 86 1.80 -17.44 24.67
C CYS A 86 3.27 -17.07 24.38
N ASP A 87 3.83 -16.23 25.24
CA ASP A 87 5.22 -15.81 25.20
C ASP A 87 6.17 -16.84 25.84
N GLU A 88 7.45 -16.75 25.49
CA GLU A 88 8.49 -17.69 25.97
C GLU A 88 8.63 -17.69 27.50
N CYS A 89 8.54 -16.53 28.15
CA CYS A 89 8.65 -16.42 29.60
C CYS A 89 7.51 -17.20 30.26
N PHE A 90 6.27 -16.95 29.83
CA PHE A 90 5.11 -17.69 30.30
C PHE A 90 5.24 -19.20 30.04
N ILE A 91 5.70 -19.62 28.85
CA ILE A 91 5.89 -21.04 28.55
C ILE A 91 6.85 -21.71 29.53
N THR A 92 7.99 -21.06 29.84
CA THR A 92 8.95 -21.61 30.80
C THR A 92 8.43 -21.67 32.22
N GLU A 93 7.66 -20.68 32.67
CA GLU A 93 7.01 -20.70 33.99
C GLU A 93 5.98 -21.83 34.11
N GLN A 94 5.13 -21.99 33.09
CA GLN A 94 4.13 -23.07 33.08
C GLN A 94 4.78 -24.45 32.95
N GLU A 95 5.93 -24.57 32.28
CA GLU A 95 6.72 -25.81 32.25
C GLU A 95 7.20 -26.22 33.66
N MET A 96 7.66 -25.25 34.46
CA MET A 96 8.05 -25.50 35.85
C MET A 96 6.85 -25.93 36.70
N LEU A 97 5.69 -25.31 36.51
CA LEU A 97 4.44 -25.67 37.18
C LEU A 97 3.96 -27.07 36.78
N LEU A 98 4.05 -27.42 35.49
CA LEU A 98 3.73 -28.76 34.97
C LEU A 98 4.64 -29.85 35.56
N ASN A 99 5.92 -29.55 35.78
CA ASN A 99 6.87 -30.51 36.34
C ASN A 99 6.75 -30.68 37.86
N SER A 100 6.33 -29.63 38.58
CA SER A 100 6.20 -29.64 40.04
C SER A 100 4.81 -30.11 40.52
N SER A 101 3.74 -29.60 39.90
CA SER A 101 2.35 -29.83 40.33
C SER A 101 1.56 -30.74 39.38
N GLY A 102 2.05 -30.99 38.16
CA GLY A 102 1.40 -31.86 37.18
C GLY A 102 0.27 -31.21 36.37
N GLU A 103 -0.18 -30.01 36.75
CA GLU A 103 -1.22 -29.23 36.06
C GLU A 103 -0.96 -27.73 36.13
N PHE A 104 -1.49 -26.97 35.15
CA PHE A 104 -1.55 -25.51 35.22
C PHE A 104 -2.91 -25.02 34.72
N THR A 105 -3.31 -23.80 35.11
CA THR A 105 -4.61 -23.23 34.74
C THR A 105 -4.41 -22.01 33.85
N ILE A 106 -5.15 -21.93 32.75
CA ILE A 106 -5.20 -20.76 31.86
C ILE A 106 -6.60 -20.17 31.89
N GLU A 107 -6.70 -18.84 31.75
CA GLU A 107 -7.96 -18.13 31.65
C GLU A 107 -8.09 -17.49 30.27
N THR A 108 -9.16 -17.81 29.53
CA THR A 108 -9.42 -17.24 28.21
C THR A 108 -10.91 -17.01 27.99
N GLU A 109 -11.28 -15.84 27.48
CA GLU A 109 -12.68 -15.43 27.26
C GLU A 109 -13.63 -15.71 28.47
N GLY A 110 -13.12 -15.54 29.69
CA GLY A 110 -13.88 -15.74 30.93
C GLY A 110 -14.08 -17.20 31.35
N LYS A 111 -13.38 -18.16 30.72
CA LYS A 111 -13.38 -19.58 31.09
C LYS A 111 -12.00 -20.01 31.59
N THR A 112 -11.99 -20.84 32.62
CA THR A 112 -10.77 -21.43 33.19
C THR A 112 -10.56 -22.84 32.64
N PHE A 113 -9.37 -23.10 32.10
CA PHE A 113 -8.97 -24.41 31.57
C PHE A 113 -7.80 -24.97 32.38
N LYS A 114 -7.95 -26.20 32.89
CA LYS A 114 -6.90 -26.92 33.60
C LYS A 114 -6.18 -27.87 32.64
N LEU A 115 -4.93 -27.57 32.34
CA LEU A 115 -4.12 -28.33 31.41
C LEU A 115 -3.14 -29.22 32.20
N THR A 116 -3.22 -30.53 31.97
CA THR A 116 -2.33 -31.53 32.57
C THR A 116 -1.18 -31.88 31.64
N LYS A 117 -0.15 -32.55 32.17
CA LYS A 117 1.03 -33.01 31.42
C LYS A 117 0.72 -33.90 30.20
N ASP A 118 -0.40 -34.63 30.23
CA ASP A 118 -0.85 -35.46 29.11
C ASP A 118 -1.46 -34.64 27.96
N MET A 119 -1.90 -33.41 28.26
CA MET A 119 -2.55 -32.52 27.32
C MET A 119 -1.59 -31.56 26.64
N VAL A 120 -0.54 -31.11 27.33
CA VAL A 120 0.41 -30.11 26.81
C VAL A 120 1.83 -30.52 27.15
N SER A 121 2.68 -30.53 26.13
CA SER A 121 4.13 -30.69 26.26
C SER A 121 4.84 -29.43 25.79
N VAL A 122 6.06 -29.19 26.26
CA VAL A 122 6.89 -28.05 25.81
C VAL A 122 7.97 -28.60 24.90
N LYS A 123 8.10 -28.01 23.70
CA LYS A 123 9.13 -28.38 22.74
C LYS A 123 10.04 -27.19 22.51
N ARG A 124 11.34 -27.43 22.69
CA ARG A 124 12.41 -26.49 22.37
C ARG A 124 13.12 -27.01 21.14
N PHE A 125 13.14 -26.23 20.08
CA PHE A 125 13.82 -26.61 18.85
C PHE A 125 14.47 -25.40 18.19
N GLN A 126 15.57 -25.66 17.49
CA GLN A 126 16.25 -24.66 16.68
C GLN A 126 15.62 -24.63 15.30
N LYS A 127 15.15 -23.46 14.88
CA LYS A 127 14.70 -23.22 13.53
C LYS A 127 15.68 -22.29 12.83
N THR A 128 16.27 -22.76 11.75
CA THR A 128 17.09 -21.94 10.86
C THR A 128 16.16 -21.18 9.91
N LEU A 129 16.14 -19.85 10.03
CA LEU A 129 15.37 -18.98 9.15
C LEU A 129 16.27 -18.50 8.01
N HIS A 130 15.88 -18.82 6.78
CA HIS A 130 16.55 -18.35 5.55
C HIS A 130 15.92 -17.07 4.99
N VAL A 131 14.65 -16.81 5.35
CA VAL A 131 13.87 -15.66 4.89
C VAL A 131 13.26 -14.95 6.09
N GLU A 132 13.13 -13.63 5.96
CA GLU A 132 12.44 -12.75 6.89
C GLU A 132 11.16 -12.26 6.24
N GLU A 133 10.03 -12.41 6.93
CA GLU A 133 8.75 -11.86 6.51
C GLU A 133 8.64 -10.40 6.94
N VAL A 134 8.34 -9.52 5.97
CA VAL A 134 8.19 -8.08 6.20
C VAL A 134 6.85 -7.63 5.67
N VAL A 135 6.10 -6.87 6.48
CA VAL A 135 4.90 -6.16 6.01
C VAL A 135 5.36 -4.84 5.37
N PRO A 136 5.17 -4.64 4.06
CA PRO A 136 5.70 -3.46 3.39
C PRO A 136 4.98 -2.19 3.85
N ASN A 137 5.76 -1.11 4.02
CA ASN A 137 5.21 0.22 4.26
C ASN A 137 4.77 0.84 2.93
N VAL A 138 3.57 1.43 2.93
CA VAL A 138 2.94 2.04 1.75
C VAL A 138 2.96 3.56 1.88
N ILE A 139 3.61 4.20 0.91
CA ILE A 139 3.51 5.65 0.66
C ILE A 139 2.60 5.84 -0.55
N GLU A 140 1.50 6.56 -0.36
CA GLU A 140 0.47 6.78 -1.38
C GLU A 140 0.51 8.24 -1.87
N PRO A 141 1.06 8.50 -3.06
CA PRO A 141 0.85 9.76 -3.76
C PRO A 141 -0.47 9.72 -4.56
N SER A 142 -1.39 10.61 -4.26
CA SER A 142 -2.69 10.73 -4.91
C SER A 142 -2.78 12.04 -5.70
N PHE A 143 -2.94 11.92 -7.02
CA PHE A 143 -2.92 13.04 -7.95
C PHE A 143 -4.33 13.45 -8.36
N GLY A 144 -4.73 14.67 -8.00
CA GLY A 144 -5.99 15.25 -8.45
C GLY A 144 -5.86 15.80 -9.87
N ILE A 145 -5.88 14.94 -10.90
CA ILE A 145 -5.66 15.34 -12.31
C ILE A 145 -6.54 16.54 -12.72
N GLY A 146 -7.82 16.54 -12.34
CA GLY A 146 -8.71 17.66 -12.64
C GLY A 146 -8.26 18.99 -12.01
N ARG A 147 -7.73 18.95 -10.78
CA ARG A 147 -7.20 20.15 -10.10
C ARG A 147 -5.89 20.59 -10.72
N VAL A 148 -4.99 19.64 -11.03
CA VAL A 148 -3.74 19.92 -11.74
C VAL A 148 -4.03 20.62 -13.08
N MET A 149 -4.94 20.07 -13.88
CA MET A 149 -5.35 20.67 -15.17
C MET A 149 -5.97 22.06 -14.99
N TYR A 150 -6.85 22.23 -14.01
CA TYR A 150 -7.44 23.54 -13.70
C TYR A 150 -6.37 24.57 -13.34
N SER A 151 -5.41 24.21 -12.49
CA SER A 151 -4.32 25.09 -12.10
C SER A 151 -3.42 25.45 -13.27
N ILE A 152 -3.13 24.50 -14.17
CA ILE A 152 -2.41 24.78 -15.42
C ILE A 152 -3.21 25.78 -16.26
N PHE A 153 -4.51 25.58 -16.43
CA PHE A 153 -5.35 26.50 -17.22
C PHE A 153 -5.37 27.91 -16.65
N GLU A 154 -5.40 28.06 -15.33
CA GLU A 154 -5.39 29.37 -14.70
C GLU A 154 -4.02 30.06 -14.80
N HIS A 155 -2.93 29.32 -14.54
CA HIS A 155 -1.58 29.87 -14.53
C HIS A 155 -1.04 30.19 -15.93
N THR A 156 -1.55 29.51 -16.95
CA THR A 156 -1.15 29.76 -18.35
C THR A 156 -2.08 30.72 -19.08
N PHE A 157 -3.21 31.13 -18.49
CA PHE A 157 -4.17 32.01 -19.14
C PHE A 157 -3.67 33.46 -19.18
N GLN A 158 -3.68 34.04 -20.37
CA GLN A 158 -3.28 35.42 -20.61
C GLN A 158 -4.22 36.13 -21.58
N VAL A 159 -4.32 37.45 -21.46
CA VAL A 159 -5.03 38.33 -22.38
C VAL A 159 -4.00 39.14 -23.14
N ARG A 160 -4.11 39.20 -24.47
CA ARG A 160 -3.17 39.99 -25.28
C ARG A 160 -3.42 41.49 -25.12
N GLU A 161 -2.34 42.26 -25.11
CA GLU A 161 -2.43 43.72 -25.12
C GLU A 161 -3.17 44.23 -26.37
N GLY A 162 -4.05 45.22 -26.16
CA GLY A 162 -4.79 45.91 -27.23
C GLY A 162 -6.10 45.27 -27.66
N ASP A 163 -6.44 44.07 -27.19
CA ASP A 163 -7.73 43.43 -27.47
C ASP A 163 -8.12 42.42 -26.39
N GLU A 164 -9.08 42.79 -25.54
CA GLU A 164 -9.57 41.97 -24.42
C GLU A 164 -10.23 40.65 -24.88
N GLN A 165 -10.67 40.55 -26.13
CA GLN A 165 -11.26 39.31 -26.66
C GLN A 165 -10.19 38.28 -27.06
N ARG A 166 -8.92 38.69 -27.15
CA ARG A 166 -7.81 37.81 -27.55
C ARG A 166 -7.16 37.15 -26.35
N THR A 167 -7.81 36.10 -25.87
CA THR A 167 -7.27 35.22 -24.83
C THR A 167 -6.36 34.15 -25.43
N VAL A 168 -5.26 33.84 -24.73
CA VAL A 168 -4.30 32.81 -25.10
C VAL A 168 -3.92 31.99 -23.88
N ARG A 169 -3.47 30.76 -24.11
CA ARG A 169 -2.75 29.97 -23.12
C ARG A 169 -1.30 29.82 -23.55
N GLU A 170 -0.38 30.04 -22.64
CA GLU A 170 1.03 29.73 -22.88
C GLU A 170 1.19 28.25 -23.20
N ALA A 171 2.08 27.96 -24.15
CA ALA A 171 2.33 26.59 -24.56
C ALA A 171 3.04 25.82 -23.44
N SER A 172 2.61 24.60 -23.21
CA SER A 172 3.22 23.63 -22.30
C SER A 172 3.28 22.27 -22.98
N ASP A 173 4.08 21.35 -22.43
CA ASP A 173 4.21 19.98 -22.95
C ASP A 173 2.89 19.18 -22.90
N VAL A 174 1.85 19.72 -22.23
CA VAL A 174 0.52 19.12 -22.10
C VAL A 174 -0.51 19.83 -23.01
N THR A 175 -0.05 20.65 -23.96
CA THR A 175 -0.96 21.33 -24.89
C THR A 175 -1.66 20.33 -25.81
N THR A 176 -2.90 20.64 -26.16
CA THR A 176 -3.75 19.72 -26.94
C THR A 176 -3.35 19.62 -28.41
N THR A 177 -2.56 20.58 -28.91
CA THR A 177 -2.24 20.69 -30.33
C THR A 177 -0.91 21.39 -30.50
N ASP A 178 0.08 20.67 -31.01
CA ASP A 178 1.44 21.17 -31.20
C ASP A 178 1.54 22.14 -32.39
N TRP A 179 0.69 21.93 -33.41
CA TRP A 179 0.75 22.68 -34.66
C TRP A 179 -0.65 23.03 -35.20
N ALA A 180 -0.79 24.25 -35.70
CA ALA A 180 -2.00 24.71 -36.40
C ALA A 180 -1.63 25.20 -37.81
N VAL A 181 -2.13 24.52 -38.84
CA VAL A 181 -1.93 24.92 -40.25
C VAL A 181 -3.18 25.60 -40.77
N ARG A 182 -3.09 26.88 -41.14
CA ARG A 182 -4.20 27.69 -41.65
C ARG A 182 -3.80 28.49 -42.89
N SER A 183 -4.69 28.61 -43.86
CA SER A 183 -4.49 29.52 -45.01
C SER A 183 -4.73 30.97 -44.59
N LEU A 184 -3.95 31.89 -45.17
CA LEU A 184 -4.10 33.33 -44.92
C LEU A 184 -5.35 33.92 -45.60
N SER A 185 -5.80 33.32 -46.70
CA SER A 185 -6.98 33.72 -47.47
C SER A 185 -7.76 32.48 -47.92
N SER A 186 -9.04 32.69 -48.25
CA SER A 186 -9.91 31.71 -48.91
C SER A 186 -9.71 31.66 -50.43
N SER A 187 -8.80 32.48 -50.99
CA SER A 187 -8.51 32.49 -52.42
C SER A 187 -7.90 31.17 -52.89
N MET A 188 -8.27 30.73 -54.10
CA MET A 188 -7.80 29.48 -54.73
C MET A 188 -6.27 29.43 -54.96
N VAL A 189 -5.57 30.55 -54.80
CA VAL A 189 -4.11 30.66 -54.93
C VAL A 189 -3.40 29.95 -53.77
N PHE A 190 -4.02 29.88 -52.59
CA PHE A 190 -3.55 29.02 -51.50
C PHE A 190 -4.02 27.59 -51.77
N PHE A 191 -3.25 26.86 -52.57
CA PHE A 191 -3.61 25.53 -53.01
C PHE A 191 -3.84 24.56 -51.83
N PRO A 192 -4.92 23.75 -51.86
CA PRO A 192 -5.13 22.64 -50.94
C PRO A 192 -3.95 21.66 -50.86
N SER A 193 -3.16 21.54 -51.92
CA SER A 193 -2.01 20.63 -52.01
C SER A 193 -0.89 20.98 -51.04
N VAL A 194 -0.58 22.26 -50.82
CA VAL A 194 0.50 22.68 -49.89
C VAL A 194 0.10 22.39 -48.44
N ILE A 195 -1.15 22.69 -48.07
CA ILE A 195 -1.67 22.37 -46.74
C ILE A 195 -1.69 20.86 -46.51
N MET A 196 -2.05 20.08 -47.53
CA MET A 196 -2.06 18.62 -47.46
C MET A 196 -0.65 18.05 -47.23
N VAL A 197 0.35 18.54 -47.96
CA VAL A 197 1.76 18.13 -47.80
C VAL A 197 2.33 18.53 -46.44
N LEU A 198 2.01 19.73 -45.94
CA LEU A 198 2.45 20.15 -44.61
C LEU A 198 1.82 19.30 -43.51
N LYS A 199 0.50 19.02 -43.60
CA LYS A 199 -0.18 18.12 -42.66
C LYS A 199 0.45 16.74 -42.65
N SER A 200 0.74 16.16 -43.82
CA SER A 200 1.35 14.82 -43.89
C SER A 200 2.75 14.77 -43.26
N HIS A 201 3.57 15.81 -43.43
CA HIS A 201 4.89 15.89 -42.80
C HIS A 201 4.79 16.06 -41.28
N LEU A 202 3.87 16.91 -40.80
CA LEU A 202 3.67 17.14 -39.36
C LEU A 202 3.12 15.88 -38.66
N THR A 203 2.22 15.14 -39.29
CA THR A 203 1.78 13.83 -38.79
C THR A 203 2.94 12.84 -38.70
N ALA A 204 3.81 12.79 -39.72
CA ALA A 204 4.97 11.90 -39.71
C ALA A 204 5.98 12.24 -38.60
N LEU A 205 6.15 13.53 -38.26
CA LEU A 205 7.01 13.97 -37.16
C LEU A 205 6.44 13.58 -35.80
N SER A 206 5.15 13.80 -35.58
CA SER A 206 4.46 13.40 -34.34
C SER A 206 4.57 11.89 -34.06
N THR A 207 4.44 11.05 -35.10
CA THR A 207 4.61 9.59 -34.94
C THR A 207 6.04 9.12 -34.66
N ARG A 208 7.06 9.95 -34.93
CA ARG A 208 8.48 9.61 -34.69
C ARG A 208 8.94 9.98 -33.29
N GLU A 209 8.30 10.95 -32.64
CA GLU A 209 8.62 11.35 -31.27
C GLU A 209 7.88 10.47 -30.24
N GLY A 210 6.66 10.03 -30.52
CA GLY A 210 5.92 9.10 -29.64
C GLY A 210 6.44 7.65 -29.58
N GLY A 211 7.58 7.35 -30.21
CA GLY A 211 8.24 6.03 -30.22
C GLY A 211 9.60 6.00 -29.53
N ARG A 212 9.99 7.07 -28.84
CA ARG A 212 11.14 7.09 -27.92
C ARG A 212 10.62 7.17 -26.49
N ASP A 213 10.20 6.02 -25.98
CA ASP A 213 10.21 5.62 -24.57
C ASP A 213 10.07 4.09 -24.50
#